data_AF-A0A962VNC8-F1
#
_entry.id   AF-A0A962VNC8-F1
#
_cell.length_a   1.000
_cell.length_b   1.000
_cell.length_c   1.000
_cell.angle_alpha   90.00
_cell.angle_beta   90.00
_cell.angle_gamma   90.00
#
_symmetry.space_group_name_H-M   'P 1'
#
loop_
_entity.id
_entity.type
_entity.pdbx_description
1 polymer ?
#
loop_
_entity_poly.entity_id
_entity_poly.type
_entity_poly.pdbx_seq_one_letter_code
_entity_poly.pdbx_strand_id
1 'polypeptide(L)'
;MPELTPEDIVRELDKHIIGQQAAKRSVAIALRNRWRRTQVEGELRNEITPKNILMIGPTGVGKTEIARRLAKLANAPFIKVEATKFTEVGYVGREVDSIIRDLADAAVKMVRVQEMEKVQDVAAAAAEERVLDVLLPPPRTSSWEEDAVPVRSEGGGTRDKFRSKLRNGELDDKEIEIETTGASLGVEIMAPPGMEEMTSQLQGLFQNLGGQRSKKRKLRIKDALLQLRDEEAAKRVNEEDLKLRALEMVEQHGIVFLDELDKVTSRSEQHGADVSREGVQRDLLPLVEGCTVSTKHGMVKTDHILFIASGAFHLSKPSDLIPELQGRLPIRVELSALSTEDFVRILTEPDASLTEQYQALMGTEGVALEFTADGIKRIAEIAWQVNEKTENIGARRLHTVMERLLEEVSFMAPTYAGRTIGVDADYVNRNLGELAEDEDLTRYIL
;
A
#
# COMPACT_ATOMS: atom_id res chain seq x y z
N MET A 1 12.10 15.11 2.30
CA MET A 1 12.73 13.79 2.05
C MET A 1 13.80 13.54 3.08
N PRO A 2 13.93 12.32 3.62
CA PRO A 2 15.04 12.01 4.51
C PRO A 2 16.35 12.15 3.74
N GLU A 3 17.40 12.69 4.38
CA GLU A 3 18.71 12.97 3.78
C GLU A 3 19.52 11.68 3.51
N LEU A 4 18.85 10.58 3.20
CA LEU A 4 19.46 9.27 3.03
C LEU A 4 20.48 9.30 1.90
N THR A 5 21.66 8.77 2.17
CA THR A 5 22.65 8.51 1.14
C THR A 5 22.22 7.29 0.30
N PRO A 6 22.74 7.11 -0.93
CA PRO A 6 22.48 5.90 -1.69
C PRO A 6 22.82 4.61 -0.93
N GLU A 7 23.85 4.64 -0.08
CA GLU A 7 24.25 3.48 0.74
C GLU A 7 23.22 3.19 1.84
N ASP A 8 22.69 4.22 2.50
CA ASP A 8 21.62 4.04 3.50
C ASP A 8 20.35 3.47 2.87
N ILE A 9 20.00 3.94 1.65
CA ILE A 9 18.86 3.40 0.91
C ILE A 9 19.07 1.92 0.59
N VAL A 10 20.25 1.53 0.10
CA VAL A 10 20.55 0.12 -0.19
C VAL A 10 20.47 -0.73 1.07
N ARG A 11 21.05 -0.25 2.18
CA ARG A 11 21.01 -0.95 3.47
C ARG A 11 19.59 -1.14 3.99
N GLU A 12 18.71 -0.15 3.80
CA GLU A 12 17.31 -0.28 4.17
C GLU A 12 16.56 -1.26 3.26
N LEU A 13 16.87 -1.28 1.96
CA LEU A 13 16.32 -2.26 1.04
C LEU A 13 16.83 -3.68 1.32
N ASP A 14 18.05 -3.84 1.83
CA ASP A 14 18.61 -5.15 2.22
C ASP A 14 17.82 -5.84 3.34
N LYS A 15 17.13 -5.08 4.20
CA LYS A 15 16.25 -5.64 5.25
C LYS A 15 15.00 -6.33 4.71
N HIS A 16 14.63 -6.10 3.45
CA HIS A 16 13.38 -6.59 2.88
C HIS A 16 13.56 -7.39 1.59
N ILE A 17 14.63 -7.14 0.84
CA ILE A 17 14.90 -7.78 -0.44
C ILE A 17 16.23 -8.50 -0.36
N ILE A 18 16.28 -9.77 -0.76
CA ILE A 18 17.51 -10.54 -0.84
C ILE A 18 18.14 -10.38 -2.23
N GLY A 19 19.47 -10.21 -2.26
CA GLY A 19 20.23 -10.08 -3.50
C GLY A 19 19.93 -8.79 -4.28
N GLN A 20 19.91 -8.88 -5.61
CA GLN A 20 19.52 -7.81 -6.54
C GLN A 20 20.25 -6.46 -6.35
N GLN A 21 21.54 -6.52 -6.02
CA GLN A 21 22.33 -5.34 -5.65
C GLN A 21 22.41 -4.27 -6.74
N ALA A 22 22.48 -4.68 -8.01
CA ALA A 22 22.47 -3.74 -9.13
C ALA A 22 21.16 -2.92 -9.16
N ALA A 23 20.01 -3.57 -9.01
CA ALA A 23 18.71 -2.92 -8.97
C ALA A 23 18.56 -1.97 -7.78
N LYS A 24 18.98 -2.40 -6.59
CA LYS A 24 18.99 -1.56 -5.37
C LYS A 24 19.82 -0.30 -5.56
N ARG A 25 21.02 -0.40 -6.13
CA ARG A 25 21.88 0.75 -6.41
C ARG A 25 21.24 1.70 -7.43
N SER A 26 20.63 1.18 -8.49
CA SER A 26 19.93 1.99 -9.50
C SER A 26 18.78 2.79 -8.90
N VAL A 27 17.92 2.17 -8.09
CA VAL A 27 16.81 2.89 -7.44
C VAL A 27 17.29 3.89 -6.38
N ALA A 28 18.36 3.56 -5.65
CA ALA A 28 18.96 4.46 -4.67
C ALA A 28 19.53 5.72 -5.32
N ILE A 29 20.18 5.59 -6.49
CA ILE A 29 20.67 6.72 -7.27
C ILE A 29 19.50 7.57 -7.77
N ALA A 30 18.44 6.95 -8.30
CA ALA A 30 17.26 7.68 -8.77
C ALA A 30 16.60 8.48 -7.64
N LEU A 31 16.42 7.88 -6.46
CA LEU A 31 15.87 8.58 -5.30
C LEU A 31 16.81 9.69 -4.81
N ARG A 32 18.13 9.45 -4.75
CA ARG A 32 19.10 10.49 -4.37
C ARG A 32 19.13 11.65 -5.35
N ASN A 33 18.94 11.40 -6.64
CA ASN A 33 18.85 12.45 -7.66
C ASN A 33 17.66 13.39 -7.43
N ARG A 34 16.56 12.90 -6.83
CA ARG A 34 15.44 13.77 -6.41
C ARG A 34 15.86 14.75 -5.32
N TRP A 35 16.54 14.26 -4.28
CA TRP A 35 17.12 15.15 -3.26
C TRP A 35 18.11 16.13 -3.89
N ARG A 36 19.03 15.67 -4.77
CA ARG A 36 19.98 16.55 -5.47
C ARG A 36 19.26 17.65 -6.24
N ARG A 37 18.19 17.32 -6.98
CA ARG A 37 17.36 18.30 -7.70
C ARG A 37 16.77 19.35 -6.76
N THR A 38 16.32 18.99 -5.55
CA THR A 38 15.78 19.98 -4.61
C THR A 38 16.81 20.99 -4.10
N GLN A 39 18.11 20.67 -4.18
CA GLN A 39 19.22 21.55 -3.82
C GLN A 39 19.68 22.44 -4.99
N VAL A 40 19.20 22.20 -6.20
CA VAL A 40 19.55 23.03 -7.37
C VAL A 40 18.71 24.29 -7.36
N GLU A 41 19.37 25.44 -7.50
CA GLU A 41 18.75 26.76 -7.51
C GLU A 41 18.33 27.18 -8.94
N GLY A 42 17.35 28.09 -9.01
CA GLY A 42 16.92 28.73 -10.25
C GLY A 42 16.19 27.81 -11.22
N GLU A 43 16.15 28.23 -12.49
CA GLU A 43 15.41 27.55 -13.56
C GLU A 43 15.97 26.16 -13.89
N LEU A 44 17.26 25.92 -13.61
CA LEU A 44 17.92 24.64 -13.85
C LEU A 44 17.24 23.47 -13.12
N ARG A 45 16.61 23.74 -11.95
CA ARG A 45 15.86 22.72 -11.21
C ARG A 45 14.71 22.11 -12.01
N ASN A 46 14.07 22.91 -12.86
CA ASN A 46 12.93 22.48 -13.68
C ASN A 46 13.38 21.66 -14.89
N GLU A 47 14.56 21.96 -15.44
CA GLU A 47 15.18 21.23 -16.55
C GLU A 47 15.71 19.84 -16.15
N ILE A 48 15.91 19.59 -14.85
CA ILE A 48 16.37 18.29 -14.36
C ILE A 48 15.18 17.32 -14.28
N THR A 49 15.09 16.46 -15.29
CA THR A 49 14.09 15.39 -15.36
C THR A 49 14.47 14.16 -14.53
N PRO A 50 13.48 13.43 -13.99
CA PRO A 50 13.69 12.14 -13.33
C PRO A 50 14.44 11.17 -14.24
N LYS A 51 15.30 10.35 -13.63
CA LYS A 51 15.98 9.25 -14.33
C LYS A 51 15.14 7.99 -14.14
N ASN A 52 14.14 7.82 -15.01
CA ASN A 52 13.25 6.66 -14.99
C ASN A 52 14.03 5.36 -15.23
N ILE A 53 13.47 4.26 -14.73
CA ILE A 53 14.16 2.98 -14.63
C ILE A 53 13.41 1.92 -15.42
N LEU A 54 14.12 1.10 -16.18
CA LEU A 54 13.64 -0.15 -16.75
C LEU A 54 14.31 -1.33 -16.04
N MET A 55 13.51 -2.09 -15.29
CA MET A 55 13.90 -3.34 -14.64
C MET A 55 13.63 -4.52 -15.58
N ILE A 56 14.66 -5.31 -15.83
CA ILE A 56 14.63 -6.48 -16.73
C ILE A 56 14.94 -7.71 -15.89
N GLY A 57 14.14 -8.77 -15.97
CA GLY A 57 14.45 -10.02 -15.29
C GLY A 57 13.22 -10.91 -15.13
N PRO A 58 13.36 -12.15 -14.68
CA PRO A 58 12.24 -13.09 -14.61
C PRO A 58 11.18 -12.65 -13.57
N THR A 59 10.06 -13.36 -13.55
CA THR A 59 9.01 -13.12 -12.54
C THR A 59 9.49 -13.55 -11.14
N GLY A 60 8.93 -12.95 -10.10
CA GLY A 60 9.19 -13.36 -8.71
C GLY A 60 10.59 -13.09 -8.17
N VAL A 61 11.43 -12.28 -8.83
CA VAL A 61 12.79 -11.93 -8.36
C VAL A 61 12.86 -10.66 -7.49
N GLY A 62 11.73 -9.98 -7.26
CA GLY A 62 11.66 -8.80 -6.38
C GLY A 62 11.53 -7.44 -7.07
N LYS A 63 11.30 -7.37 -8.38
CA LYS A 63 11.12 -6.09 -9.14
C LYS A 63 10.10 -5.14 -8.48
N THR A 64 8.88 -5.63 -8.25
CA THR A 64 7.80 -4.85 -7.62
C THR A 64 8.12 -4.54 -6.15
N GLU A 65 8.76 -5.46 -5.43
CA GLU A 65 9.05 -5.28 -3.99
C GLU A 65 10.11 -4.20 -3.78
N ILE A 66 11.14 -4.14 -4.63
CA ILE A 66 12.12 -3.04 -4.63
C ILE A 66 11.41 -1.69 -4.81
N ALA A 67 10.51 -1.58 -5.79
CA ALA A 67 9.80 -0.32 -6.06
C ALA A 67 8.85 0.07 -4.90
N ARG A 68 8.11 -0.91 -4.35
CA ARG A 68 7.21 -0.71 -3.22
C ARG A 68 7.97 -0.24 -1.97
N ARG A 69 9.08 -0.91 -1.63
CA ARG A 69 9.90 -0.56 -0.46
C ARG A 69 10.60 0.77 -0.63
N LEU A 70 11.07 1.08 -1.84
CA LEU A 70 11.61 2.40 -2.18
C LEU A 70 10.59 3.51 -1.93
N ALA A 71 9.33 3.32 -2.36
CA ALA A 71 8.29 4.31 -2.15
C ALA A 71 7.94 4.50 -0.67
N LYS A 72 7.83 3.39 0.09
CA LYS A 72 7.61 3.42 1.54
C LYS A 72 8.75 4.17 2.25
N LEU A 73 10.00 3.89 1.90
CA LEU A 73 11.18 4.55 2.45
C LEU A 73 11.22 6.05 2.12
N ALA A 74 10.84 6.42 0.90
CA ALA A 74 10.79 7.81 0.45
C ALA A 74 9.58 8.58 1.00
N ASN A 75 8.65 7.90 1.69
CA ASN A 75 7.33 8.41 2.05
C ASN A 75 6.60 9.02 0.83
N ALA A 76 6.64 8.29 -0.29
CA ALA A 76 6.17 8.72 -1.60
C ALA A 76 4.85 8.03 -1.98
N PRO A 77 3.91 8.75 -2.64
CA PRO A 77 2.76 8.11 -3.27
C PRO A 77 3.21 7.05 -4.29
N PHE A 78 2.57 5.89 -4.29
CA PHE A 78 2.93 4.76 -5.12
C PHE A 78 1.71 4.11 -5.77
N ILE A 79 1.81 3.78 -7.05
CA ILE A 79 0.82 2.98 -7.75
C ILE A 79 1.51 1.89 -8.59
N LYS A 80 0.96 0.67 -8.57
CA LYS A 80 1.32 -0.42 -9.50
C LYS A 80 0.21 -0.51 -10.55
N VAL A 81 0.59 -0.48 -11.83
CA VAL A 81 -0.33 -0.72 -12.95
C VAL A 81 0.31 -1.71 -13.92
N GLU A 82 -0.49 -2.61 -14.48
CA GLU A 82 -0.06 -3.56 -15.51
C GLU A 82 -0.28 -2.95 -16.89
N ALA A 83 0.75 -2.95 -17.74
CA ALA A 83 0.68 -2.30 -19.06
C ALA A 83 -0.36 -2.95 -19.99
N THR A 84 -0.60 -4.25 -19.82
CA THR A 84 -1.58 -5.05 -20.57
C THR A 84 -3.02 -4.59 -20.34
N LYS A 85 -3.32 -3.92 -19.21
CA LYS A 85 -4.64 -3.34 -18.89
C LYS A 85 -5.14 -2.38 -19.98
N PHE A 86 -4.24 -1.77 -20.73
CA PHE A 86 -4.58 -0.79 -21.78
C PHE A 86 -4.68 -1.41 -23.19
N THR A 87 -4.51 -2.73 -23.33
CA THR A 87 -4.54 -3.44 -24.63
C THR A 87 -5.86 -4.17 -24.94
N GLU A 88 -6.81 -4.23 -24.00
CA GLU A 88 -8.00 -5.09 -24.12
C GLU A 88 -9.04 -4.56 -25.12
N VAL A 89 -9.59 -5.46 -25.96
CA VAL A 89 -10.60 -5.15 -26.99
C VAL A 89 -11.91 -4.74 -26.31
N GLY A 90 -12.30 -3.47 -26.45
CA GLY A 90 -13.45 -2.88 -25.76
C GLY A 90 -13.14 -1.57 -25.03
N TYR A 91 -11.87 -1.14 -25.08
CA TYR A 91 -11.40 0.09 -24.47
C TYR A 91 -11.88 1.36 -25.20
N VAL A 92 -13.14 1.72 -25.00
CA VAL A 92 -13.62 3.08 -25.25
C VAL A 92 -13.49 3.86 -23.94
N GLY A 93 -12.31 4.46 -23.69
CA GLY A 93 -12.21 5.62 -22.79
C GLY A 93 -11.88 5.41 -21.31
N ARG A 94 -10.90 4.57 -20.95
CA ARG A 94 -10.16 4.79 -19.69
C ARG A 94 -8.72 5.19 -19.97
N GLU A 95 -8.54 6.45 -20.35
CA GLU A 95 -7.25 7.11 -20.59
C GLU A 95 -6.15 6.63 -19.62
N VAL A 96 -4.93 6.44 -20.12
CA VAL A 96 -3.74 6.14 -19.30
C VAL A 96 -3.56 7.14 -18.15
N ASP A 97 -4.15 8.33 -18.26
CA ASP A 97 -4.36 9.34 -17.22
C ASP A 97 -4.93 8.78 -15.91
N SER A 98 -5.70 7.69 -15.96
CA SER A 98 -6.19 6.95 -14.79
C SER A 98 -5.05 6.55 -13.84
N ILE A 99 -3.84 6.29 -14.37
CA ILE A 99 -2.64 6.03 -13.56
C ILE A 99 -2.36 7.20 -12.61
N ILE A 100 -2.46 8.44 -13.11
CA ILE A 100 -2.17 9.65 -12.33
C ILE A 100 -3.34 9.98 -11.40
N ARG A 101 -4.58 9.72 -11.81
CA ARG A 101 -5.77 9.86 -10.95
C ARG A 101 -5.70 8.93 -9.74
N ASP A 102 -5.36 7.66 -9.97
CA ASP A 102 -5.21 6.65 -8.91
C ASP A 102 -4.02 6.98 -7.99
N LEU A 103 -2.93 7.52 -8.55
CA LEU A 103 -1.79 8.00 -7.76
C LEU A 103 -2.16 9.20 -6.87
N ALA A 104 -2.97 10.13 -7.37
CA ALA A 104 -3.49 11.26 -6.59
C ALA A 104 -4.42 10.81 -5.46
N ASP A 105 -5.28 9.81 -5.71
CA ASP A 105 -6.10 9.19 -4.67
C ASP A 105 -5.25 8.53 -3.58
N ALA A 106 -4.21 7.80 -3.98
CA ALA A 106 -3.26 7.20 -3.03
C ALA A 106 -2.53 8.27 -2.20
N ALA A 107 -2.15 9.40 -2.82
CA ALA A 107 -1.49 10.51 -2.14
C ALA A 107 -2.42 11.20 -1.11
N VAL A 108 -3.68 11.47 -1.48
CA VAL A 108 -4.67 12.07 -0.57
C VAL A 108 -4.88 11.17 0.65
N LYS A 109 -5.03 9.85 0.44
CA LYS A 109 -5.14 8.90 1.55
C LYS A 109 -3.90 8.92 2.44
N MET A 110 -2.71 8.93 1.84
CA MET A 110 -1.44 8.95 2.57
C MET A 110 -1.26 10.23 3.41
N VAL A 111 -1.50 11.41 2.82
CA VAL A 111 -1.40 12.70 3.52
C VAL A 111 -2.47 12.80 4.61
N ARG A 112 -3.69 12.31 4.36
CA ARG A 112 -4.74 12.29 5.39
C ARG A 112 -4.31 11.54 6.64
N VAL A 113 -3.76 10.33 6.49
CA VAL A 113 -3.26 9.54 7.62
C VAL A 113 -2.17 10.31 8.37
N GLN A 114 -1.22 10.93 7.66
CA GLN A 114 -0.15 11.73 8.27
C GLN A 114 -0.66 12.97 9.02
N GLU A 115 -1.64 13.69 8.47
CA GLU A 115 -2.22 14.86 9.15
C GLU A 115 -3.07 14.43 10.36
N MET A 116 -3.78 13.30 10.28
CA MET A 116 -4.53 12.74 11.41
C MET A 116 -3.59 12.30 12.55
N GLU A 117 -2.45 11.69 12.24
CA GLU A 117 -1.41 11.35 13.22
C GLU A 117 -0.87 12.58 13.94
N LYS A 118 -0.62 13.70 13.22
CA LYS A 118 -0.13 14.95 13.83
C LYS A 118 -1.10 15.56 14.84
N VAL A 119 -2.41 15.36 14.66
CA VAL A 119 -3.45 15.92 15.55
C VAL A 119 -3.99 14.89 16.54
N GLN A 120 -3.46 13.66 16.55
CA GLN A 120 -4.00 12.53 17.31
C GLN A 120 -4.09 12.80 18.82
N ASP A 121 -3.05 13.40 19.41
CA ASP A 121 -3.02 13.68 20.85
C ASP A 121 -4.06 14.74 21.24
N VAL A 122 -4.20 15.78 20.43
CA VAL A 122 -5.18 16.86 20.65
C VAL A 122 -6.60 16.34 20.42
N ALA A 123 -6.80 15.52 19.40
CA ALA A 123 -8.08 14.86 19.12
C ALA A 123 -8.47 13.89 20.24
N ALA A 124 -7.50 13.15 20.80
CA ALA A 124 -7.70 12.28 21.96
C ALA A 124 -8.15 13.06 23.19
N ALA A 125 -7.51 14.17 23.50
CA ALA A 125 -7.92 15.03 24.62
C ALA A 125 -9.34 15.59 24.40
N ALA A 126 -9.67 16.02 23.19
CA ALA A 126 -11.01 16.54 22.87
C ALA A 126 -12.11 15.46 22.93
N ALA A 127 -11.79 14.25 22.48
CA ALA A 127 -12.69 13.10 22.59
C ALA A 127 -12.94 12.72 24.05
N GLU A 128 -11.90 12.73 24.90
CA GLU A 128 -12.05 12.56 26.36
C GLU A 128 -13.00 13.60 26.95
N GLU A 129 -12.85 14.88 26.58
CA GLU A 129 -13.74 15.93 27.08
C GLU A 129 -15.20 15.72 26.64
N ARG A 130 -15.46 15.29 25.39
CA ARG A 130 -16.83 14.96 24.94
C ARG A 130 -17.45 13.81 25.74
N VAL A 131 -16.67 12.79 26.07
CA VAL A 131 -17.15 11.68 26.93
C VAL A 131 -17.41 12.16 28.35
N LEU A 132 -16.53 13.00 28.91
CA LEU A 132 -16.72 13.59 30.24
C LEU A 132 -17.97 14.47 30.31
N ASP A 133 -18.31 15.20 29.25
CA ASP A 133 -19.53 16.02 29.19
C ASP A 133 -20.82 15.17 29.23
N VAL A 134 -20.78 13.95 28.67
CA VAL A 134 -21.90 13.01 28.76
C VAL A 134 -22.00 12.39 30.16
N LEU A 135 -20.86 12.09 30.79
CA LEU A 135 -20.81 11.50 32.13
C LEU A 135 -21.10 12.49 33.25
N LEU A 136 -20.68 13.74 33.06
CA LEU A 136 -20.81 14.85 34.02
C LEU A 136 -21.43 16.05 33.30
N PRO A 137 -22.75 16.05 33.06
CA PRO A 137 -23.42 17.15 32.38
C PRO A 137 -23.19 18.45 33.16
N PRO A 138 -22.82 19.56 32.51
CA PRO A 138 -22.73 20.84 33.19
C PRO A 138 -24.11 21.24 33.74
N PRO A 139 -24.17 21.98 34.86
CA PRO A 139 -25.44 22.47 35.38
C PRO A 139 -26.12 23.32 34.30
N ARG A 140 -27.36 22.96 33.94
CA ARG A 140 -28.15 23.73 32.98
C ARG A 140 -28.41 25.12 33.58
N THR A 141 -27.87 26.17 32.98
CA THR A 141 -28.37 27.52 33.20
C THR A 141 -29.80 27.57 32.69
N SER A 142 -30.73 27.95 33.56
CA SER A 142 -32.15 28.06 33.25
C SER A 142 -32.39 29.08 32.14
N SER A 143 -33.32 28.74 31.25
CA SER A 143 -33.64 29.30 29.93
C SER A 143 -34.18 30.74 29.88
N TRP A 144 -33.75 31.66 30.75
CA TRP A 144 -34.28 33.04 30.82
C TRP A 144 -33.24 34.15 30.63
N GLU A 145 -32.00 33.83 30.26
CA GLU A 145 -30.98 34.84 29.93
C GLU A 145 -30.22 34.39 28.67
N GLU A 146 -30.61 34.91 27.50
CA GLU A 146 -30.01 34.58 26.19
C GLU A 146 -28.60 35.18 25.97
N ASP A 147 -28.05 35.97 26.91
CA ASP A 147 -26.76 36.66 26.76
C ASP A 147 -25.70 36.31 27.82
N ALA A 148 -25.88 35.25 28.61
CA ALA A 148 -24.87 34.83 29.59
C ALA A 148 -23.89 33.81 28.98
N VAL A 149 -22.63 34.24 28.76
CA VAL A 149 -21.49 33.36 28.50
C VAL A 149 -21.50 32.23 29.55
N PRO A 150 -21.47 30.94 29.17
CA PRO A 150 -21.57 29.86 30.13
C PRO A 150 -20.36 29.90 31.07
N VAL A 151 -20.60 30.30 32.32
CA VAL A 151 -19.61 30.22 33.38
C VAL A 151 -19.39 28.75 33.66
N ARG A 152 -18.28 28.20 33.13
CA ARG A 152 -17.77 26.87 33.50
C ARG A 152 -17.53 26.87 35.00
N SER A 153 -18.50 26.38 35.79
CA SER A 153 -18.32 26.23 37.23
C SER A 153 -17.14 25.30 37.48
N GLU A 154 -16.23 25.71 38.36
CA GLU A 154 -15.00 25.02 38.79
C GLU A 154 -15.28 23.67 39.48
N GLY A 155 -15.80 22.68 38.74
CA GLY A 155 -15.93 21.28 39.13
C GLY A 155 -14.64 20.47 38.92
N GLY A 156 -13.47 21.12 38.91
CA GLY A 156 -12.19 20.53 38.50
C GLY A 156 -11.88 19.21 39.21
N GLY A 157 -12.04 19.16 40.53
CA GLY A 157 -11.69 17.98 41.32
C GLY A 157 -12.49 16.71 41.01
N THR A 158 -13.75 16.80 40.57
CA THR A 158 -14.54 15.62 40.19
C THR A 158 -14.26 15.23 38.74
N ARG A 159 -14.12 16.21 37.85
CA ARG A 159 -13.82 15.97 36.43
C ARG A 159 -12.43 15.35 36.24
N ASP A 160 -11.43 15.80 37.00
CA ASP A 160 -10.08 15.25 36.97
C ASP A 160 -10.01 13.80 37.48
N LYS A 161 -10.82 13.45 38.49
CA LYS A 161 -10.96 12.06 38.96
C LYS A 161 -11.57 11.18 37.88
N PHE A 162 -12.65 11.62 37.22
CA PHE A 162 -13.26 10.85 36.12
C PHE A 162 -12.34 10.74 34.90
N ARG A 163 -11.57 11.78 34.58
CA ARG A 163 -10.53 11.72 33.53
C ARG A 163 -9.49 10.66 33.86
N SER A 164 -9.03 10.60 35.11
CA SER A 164 -8.08 9.58 35.57
C SER A 164 -8.66 8.17 35.42
N LYS A 165 -9.92 7.96 35.84
CA LYS A 165 -10.62 6.68 35.69
C LYS A 165 -10.82 6.27 34.22
N LEU A 166 -11.09 7.22 33.34
CA LEU A 166 -11.24 7.00 31.90
C LEU A 166 -9.91 6.55 31.29
N ARG A 167 -8.81 7.21 31.65
CA ARG A 167 -7.46 6.84 31.18
C ARG A 167 -6.96 5.50 31.73
N ASN A 168 -7.41 5.11 32.92
CA ASN A 168 -7.11 3.82 33.53
C ASN A 168 -7.98 2.67 32.99
N GLY A 169 -8.94 2.94 32.08
CA GLY A 169 -9.83 1.93 31.53
C GLY A 169 -10.93 1.43 32.48
N GLU A 170 -11.10 2.07 33.65
CA GLU A 170 -12.07 1.65 34.67
C GLU A 170 -13.54 1.82 34.24
N LEU A 171 -13.77 2.55 33.14
CA LEU A 171 -15.10 2.91 32.65
C LEU A 171 -15.41 2.30 31.28
N ASP A 172 -14.50 1.55 30.67
CA ASP A 172 -14.57 1.10 29.28
C ASP A 172 -15.86 0.35 28.93
N ASP A 173 -16.33 -0.51 29.85
CA ASP A 173 -17.54 -1.33 29.66
C ASP A 173 -18.86 -0.59 29.89
N LYS A 174 -18.83 0.64 30.42
CA LYS A 174 -20.06 1.41 30.64
C LYS A 174 -20.61 1.91 29.31
N GLU A 175 -21.93 1.94 29.20
CA GLU A 175 -22.61 2.46 28.02
C GLU A 175 -22.92 3.95 28.19
N ILE A 176 -22.63 4.72 27.15
CA ILE A 176 -22.98 6.13 27.03
C ILE A 176 -23.76 6.37 25.75
N GLU A 177 -24.60 7.40 25.74
CA GLU A 177 -25.28 7.86 24.54
C GLU A 177 -24.54 9.07 23.98
N ILE A 178 -23.96 8.93 22.79
CA ILE A 178 -23.22 9.99 22.12
C ILE A 178 -23.89 10.37 20.80
N GLU A 179 -23.86 11.67 20.51
CA GLU A 179 -24.21 12.18 19.19
C GLU A 179 -23.04 11.98 18.25
N THR A 180 -23.20 11.02 17.34
CA THR A 180 -22.22 10.74 16.29
C THR A 180 -22.72 11.27 14.97
N THR A 181 -21.80 11.70 14.12
CA THR A 181 -22.13 12.00 12.72
C THR A 181 -22.54 10.69 12.05
N GLY A 182 -23.83 10.54 11.77
CA GLY A 182 -24.32 9.36 11.07
C GLY A 182 -24.01 9.47 9.57
N ALA A 183 -23.53 8.39 8.96
CA ALA A 183 -23.64 8.26 7.51
C ALA A 183 -25.13 8.34 7.16
N SER A 184 -25.52 9.32 6.34
CA SER A 184 -26.88 9.34 5.82
C SER A 184 -27.07 8.08 4.97
N LEU A 185 -28.21 7.41 5.13
CA LEU A 185 -28.61 6.32 4.26
C LEU A 185 -28.56 6.84 2.81
N GLY A 186 -27.55 6.41 2.07
CA GLY A 186 -27.38 6.77 0.67
C GLY A 186 -28.56 6.22 -0.11
N VAL A 187 -29.21 7.06 -0.89
CA VAL A 187 -30.10 6.57 -1.95
C VAL A 187 -29.20 5.83 -2.93
N GLU A 188 -29.27 4.51 -2.98
CA GLU A 188 -28.63 3.73 -4.04
C GLU A 188 -29.35 4.04 -5.35
N ILE A 189 -28.71 4.88 -6.16
CA ILE A 189 -29.18 5.18 -7.51
C ILE A 189 -28.63 4.07 -8.40
N MET A 190 -29.51 3.16 -8.81
CA MET A 190 -29.15 2.10 -9.75
C MET A 190 -28.84 2.76 -11.11
N ALA A 191 -27.57 2.76 -11.51
CA ALA A 191 -27.09 3.44 -12.72
C ALA A 191 -26.60 2.45 -13.78
N PRO A 192 -26.75 2.78 -15.09
CA PRO A 192 -26.18 1.97 -16.17
C PRO A 192 -24.63 1.92 -16.12
N PRO A 193 -24.00 0.87 -16.66
CA PRO A 193 -22.54 0.76 -16.76
C PRO A 193 -21.94 1.98 -17.47
N GLY A 194 -20.90 2.58 -16.89
CA GLY A 194 -20.24 3.78 -17.42
C GLY A 194 -20.65 5.11 -16.76
N MET A 195 -21.67 5.13 -15.90
CA MET A 195 -22.09 6.32 -15.12
C MET A 195 -21.79 6.20 -13.62
N GLU A 196 -21.09 5.15 -13.20
CA GLU A 196 -20.78 4.85 -11.80
C GLU A 196 -20.05 6.01 -11.11
N GLU A 197 -19.04 6.58 -11.76
CA GLU A 197 -18.24 7.67 -11.18
C GLU A 197 -19.09 8.95 -10.97
N MET A 198 -19.95 9.28 -11.94
CA MET A 198 -20.87 10.42 -11.83
C MET A 198 -21.90 10.20 -10.71
N THR A 199 -22.41 8.97 -10.55
CA THR A 199 -23.36 8.66 -9.46
C THR A 199 -22.71 8.74 -8.08
N SER A 200 -21.45 8.33 -7.96
CA SER A 200 -20.69 8.47 -6.71
C SER A 200 -20.43 9.94 -6.35
N GLN A 201 -20.15 10.79 -7.34
CA GLN A 201 -20.00 12.23 -7.15
C GLN A 201 -21.32 12.89 -6.74
N LEU A 202 -22.44 12.53 -7.39
CA LEU A 202 -23.77 13.02 -7.03
C LEU A 202 -24.16 12.61 -5.61
N GLN A 203 -23.90 11.37 -5.20
CA GLN A 203 -24.11 10.94 -3.82
C GLN A 203 -23.28 11.78 -2.82
N GLY A 204 -22.01 12.05 -3.13
CA GLY A 204 -21.17 12.93 -2.31
C GLY A 204 -21.72 14.35 -2.17
N LEU A 205 -22.27 14.92 -3.26
CA LEU A 205 -22.93 16.23 -3.23
C LEU A 205 -24.21 16.21 -2.39
N PHE A 206 -25.05 15.17 -2.52
CA PHE A 206 -26.26 15.00 -1.70
C PHE A 206 -25.96 14.84 -0.20
N GLN A 207 -24.87 14.18 0.15
CA GLN A 207 -24.42 14.08 1.55
C GLN A 207 -23.98 15.45 2.11
N ASN A 208 -23.31 16.28 1.30
CA ASN A 208 -22.88 17.62 1.72
C ASN A 208 -24.04 18.63 1.78
N LEU A 209 -25.06 18.51 0.92
CA LEU A 209 -26.25 19.39 0.90
C LEU A 209 -27.34 19.00 1.91
N GLY A 210 -27.45 17.71 2.26
CA GLY A 210 -28.51 17.18 3.14
C GLY A 210 -28.38 17.50 4.63
N GLY A 211 -27.32 18.20 5.03
CA GLY A 211 -26.96 18.44 6.43
C GLY A 211 -26.47 17.16 7.12
N GLN A 212 -25.33 17.25 7.79
CA GLN A 212 -24.83 16.18 8.66
C GLN A 212 -25.80 16.00 9.84
N ARG A 213 -26.80 15.13 9.70
CA ARG A 213 -27.68 14.78 10.80
C ARG A 213 -26.90 13.95 11.81
N SER A 214 -26.61 14.52 12.98
CA SER A 214 -26.10 13.75 14.10
C SER A 214 -27.17 12.75 14.54
N LYS A 215 -26.77 11.50 14.75
CA LYS A 215 -27.65 10.45 15.28
C LYS A 215 -27.11 10.05 16.65
N LYS A 216 -28.00 10.07 17.65
CA LYS A 216 -27.71 9.53 18.96
C LYS A 216 -27.56 8.03 18.87
N ARG A 217 -26.42 7.52 19.33
CA ARG A 217 -26.13 6.09 19.41
C ARG A 217 -25.65 5.76 20.81
N LYS A 218 -26.14 4.64 21.33
CA LYS A 218 -25.66 4.06 22.58
C LYS A 218 -24.47 3.15 22.27
N LEU A 219 -23.34 3.41 22.89
CA LEU A 219 -22.07 2.71 22.66
C LEU A 219 -21.34 2.51 24.00
N ARG A 220 -20.48 1.50 24.07
CA ARG A 220 -19.53 1.39 25.20
C ARG A 220 -18.53 2.53 25.13
N ILE A 221 -18.06 3.00 26.28
CA ILE A 221 -17.11 4.12 26.36
C ILE A 221 -15.85 3.84 25.54
N LYS A 222 -15.35 2.60 25.55
CA LYS A 222 -14.20 2.21 24.73
C LYS A 222 -14.42 2.46 23.23
N ASP A 223 -15.55 2.01 22.69
CA ASP A 223 -15.88 2.15 21.27
C ASP A 223 -16.22 3.61 20.92
N ALA A 224 -16.92 4.30 21.83
CA ALA A 224 -17.24 5.71 21.72
C ALA A 224 -15.97 6.57 21.65
N LEU A 225 -14.95 6.28 22.48
CA LEU A 225 -13.69 7.01 22.47
C LEU A 225 -12.93 6.86 21.15
N LEU A 226 -12.90 5.65 20.57
CA LEU A 226 -12.27 5.43 19.27
C LEU A 226 -12.98 6.24 18.18
N GLN A 227 -14.31 6.15 18.11
CA GLN A 227 -15.08 6.89 17.10
C GLN A 227 -14.97 8.41 17.27
N LEU A 228 -15.06 8.91 18.51
CA LEU A 228 -14.96 10.35 18.79
C LEU A 228 -13.55 10.88 18.50
N ARG A 229 -12.51 10.09 18.72
CA ARG A 229 -11.13 10.45 18.35
C ARG A 229 -11.01 10.69 16.86
N ASP A 230 -11.55 9.77 16.04
CA ASP A 230 -11.50 9.89 14.58
C ASP A 230 -12.31 11.09 14.09
N GLU A 231 -13.51 11.33 14.65
CA GLU A 231 -14.32 12.51 14.34
C GLU A 231 -13.59 13.83 14.69
N GLU A 232 -12.99 13.89 15.87
CA GLU A 232 -12.28 15.07 16.35
C GLU A 232 -10.96 15.31 15.59
N ALA A 233 -10.30 14.25 15.13
CA ALA A 233 -9.15 14.35 14.24
C ALA A 233 -9.59 14.89 12.87
N ALA A 234 -10.64 14.31 12.28
CA ALA A 234 -11.14 14.72 10.96
C ALA A 234 -11.56 16.19 10.92
N LYS A 235 -12.21 16.71 11.98
CA LYS A 235 -12.59 18.14 12.07
C LYS A 235 -11.40 19.10 12.10
N ARG A 236 -10.24 18.63 12.56
CA ARG A 236 -9.01 19.43 12.71
C ARG A 236 -8.15 19.44 11.45
N VAL A 237 -8.45 18.59 10.48
CA VAL A 237 -7.76 18.52 9.20
C VAL A 237 -8.43 19.50 8.22
N ASN A 238 -7.64 20.43 7.67
CA ASN A 238 -8.10 21.29 6.59
C ASN A 238 -8.06 20.52 5.26
N GLU A 239 -9.24 20.21 4.71
CA GLU A 239 -9.37 19.45 3.46
C GLU A 239 -8.81 20.18 2.23
N GLU A 240 -8.78 21.52 2.21
CA GLU A 240 -8.18 22.29 1.11
C GLU A 240 -6.65 22.19 1.14
N ASP A 241 -6.04 22.44 2.31
CA ASP A 241 -4.59 22.31 2.50
C ASP A 241 -4.11 20.88 2.26
N LEU A 242 -4.91 19.88 2.68
CA LEU A 242 -4.64 18.47 2.46
C LEU A 242 -4.57 18.14 0.98
N LYS A 243 -5.53 18.62 0.18
CA LYS A 243 -5.54 18.41 -1.28
C LYS A 243 -4.33 19.05 -1.93
N LEU A 244 -4.03 20.31 -1.60
CA LEU A 244 -2.86 21.02 -2.15
C LEU A 244 -1.55 20.27 -1.84
N ARG A 245 -1.37 19.85 -0.59
CA ARG A 245 -0.21 19.04 -0.18
C ARG A 245 -0.16 17.69 -0.89
N ALA A 246 -1.29 17.01 -1.05
CA ALA A 246 -1.35 15.73 -1.73
C ALA A 246 -0.95 15.85 -3.20
N LEU A 247 -1.43 16.88 -3.92
CA LEU A 247 -1.03 17.14 -5.30
C LEU A 247 0.47 17.45 -5.39
N GLU A 248 1.01 18.30 -4.52
CA GLU A 248 2.44 18.59 -4.47
C GLU A 248 3.27 17.32 -4.21
N MET A 249 2.80 16.43 -3.32
CA MET A 249 3.44 15.14 -3.06
C MET A 249 3.44 14.23 -4.29
N VAL A 250 2.37 14.22 -5.09
CA VAL A 250 2.35 13.47 -6.36
C VAL A 250 3.38 14.06 -7.32
N GLU A 251 3.35 15.37 -7.54
CA GLU A 251 4.23 16.02 -8.52
C GLU A 251 5.71 15.86 -8.15
N GLN A 252 6.09 16.09 -6.89
CA GLN A 252 7.50 16.07 -6.49
C GLN A 252 8.01 14.68 -6.12
N HIS A 253 7.13 13.81 -5.61
CA HIS A 253 7.54 12.58 -4.95
C HIS A 253 6.83 11.33 -5.48
N GLY A 254 5.80 11.45 -6.32
CA GLY A 254 5.06 10.31 -6.87
C GLY A 254 5.95 9.29 -7.59
N ILE A 255 5.63 8.01 -7.42
CA ILE A 255 6.30 6.88 -8.06
C ILE A 255 5.24 6.02 -8.76
N VAL A 256 5.42 5.80 -10.06
CA VAL A 256 4.57 4.92 -10.87
C VAL A 256 5.36 3.67 -11.23
N PHE A 257 4.83 2.50 -10.90
CA PHE A 257 5.38 1.22 -11.33
C PHE A 257 4.54 0.62 -12.46
N LEU A 258 5.14 0.55 -13.66
CA LEU A 258 4.54 -0.04 -14.86
C LEU A 258 5.04 -1.48 -15.00
N ASP A 259 4.21 -2.45 -14.62
CA ASP A 259 4.55 -3.86 -14.74
C ASP A 259 4.21 -4.42 -16.13
N GLU A 260 4.93 -5.46 -16.53
CA GLU A 260 4.73 -6.17 -17.80
C GLU A 260 4.82 -5.27 -19.06
N LEU A 261 5.70 -4.27 -19.05
CA LEU A 261 5.91 -3.38 -20.19
C LEU A 261 6.39 -4.15 -21.44
N ASP A 262 7.04 -5.29 -21.25
CA ASP A 262 7.48 -6.18 -22.34
C ASP A 262 6.31 -6.83 -23.11
N LYS A 263 5.08 -6.79 -22.58
CA LYS A 263 3.88 -7.33 -23.25
C LYS A 263 3.23 -6.35 -24.23
N VAL A 264 3.58 -5.06 -24.14
CA VAL A 264 3.09 -4.01 -25.05
C VAL A 264 4.10 -3.63 -26.13
N THR A 265 5.17 -4.41 -26.31
CA THR A 265 6.08 -4.30 -27.47
C THR A 265 5.49 -4.99 -28.69
N SER A 266 5.84 -4.51 -29.90
CA SER A 266 5.56 -5.22 -31.15
C SER A 266 6.46 -6.46 -31.26
N ARG A 267 5.93 -7.55 -31.84
CA ARG A 267 6.76 -8.71 -32.18
C ARG A 267 7.25 -8.50 -33.60
N SER A 268 8.55 -8.62 -33.84
CA SER A 268 9.22 -8.31 -35.10
C SER A 268 8.68 -9.03 -36.37
N GLU A 269 7.72 -9.96 -36.26
CA GLU A 269 7.23 -10.77 -37.38
C GLU A 269 5.70 -10.71 -37.64
N GLN A 270 4.85 -9.99 -36.87
CA GLN A 270 3.38 -10.07 -37.03
C GLN A 270 2.62 -8.73 -37.00
N HIS A 271 2.56 -8.07 -38.17
CA HIS A 271 2.00 -6.71 -38.40
C HIS A 271 0.49 -6.50 -38.07
N GLY A 272 -0.27 -7.50 -37.61
CA GLY A 272 -1.74 -7.41 -37.47
C GLY A 272 -2.24 -6.98 -36.08
N ALA A 273 -1.58 -7.42 -35.00
CA ALA A 273 -1.96 -7.11 -33.61
C ALA A 273 -1.08 -6.02 -32.96
N ASP A 274 -0.06 -5.55 -33.69
CA ASP A 274 0.97 -4.65 -33.16
C ASP A 274 0.49 -3.19 -32.99
N VAL A 275 -0.49 -2.73 -33.79
CA VAL A 275 -0.99 -1.34 -33.74
C VAL A 275 -1.56 -0.98 -32.37
N SER A 276 -2.26 -1.91 -31.72
CA SER A 276 -2.85 -1.68 -30.39
C SER A 276 -1.80 -1.64 -29.28
N ARG A 277 -0.74 -2.45 -29.38
CA ARG A 277 0.33 -2.53 -28.38
C ARG A 277 1.23 -1.30 -28.41
N GLU A 278 1.64 -0.88 -29.61
CA GLU A 278 2.38 0.38 -29.78
C GLU A 278 1.51 1.59 -29.41
N GLY A 279 0.20 1.52 -29.63
CA GLY A 279 -0.76 2.53 -29.17
C GLY A 279 -0.65 2.79 -27.67
N VAL A 280 -0.59 1.74 -26.85
CA VAL A 280 -0.40 1.88 -25.39
C VAL A 280 0.90 2.60 -25.04
N GLN A 281 2.01 2.28 -25.73
CA GLN A 281 3.28 2.97 -25.49
C GLN A 281 3.20 4.46 -25.85
N ARG A 282 2.51 4.80 -26.94
CA ARG A 282 2.30 6.20 -27.37
C ARG A 282 1.40 6.95 -26.40
N ASP A 283 0.38 6.28 -25.87
CA ASP A 283 -0.52 6.88 -24.87
C ASP A 283 0.23 7.13 -23.55
N LEU A 284 1.09 6.20 -23.13
CA LEU A 284 1.93 6.37 -21.93
C LEU A 284 2.98 7.48 -22.06
N LEU A 285 3.43 7.79 -23.29
CA LEU A 285 4.53 8.70 -23.54
C LEU A 285 4.29 10.10 -22.93
N PRO A 286 3.16 10.81 -23.17
CA PRO A 286 2.85 12.07 -22.50
C PRO A 286 3.05 12.08 -20.99
N LEU A 287 2.70 10.98 -20.29
CA LEU A 287 2.85 10.90 -18.84
C LEU A 287 4.32 10.91 -18.42
N VAL A 288 5.18 10.22 -19.17
CA VAL A 288 6.62 10.11 -18.90
C VAL A 288 7.40 11.34 -19.39
N GLU A 289 6.92 12.01 -20.44
CA GLU A 289 7.54 13.24 -20.94
C GLU A 289 7.22 14.48 -20.12
N GLY A 290 6.06 14.49 -19.46
CA GLY A 290 5.53 15.63 -18.73
C GLY A 290 4.25 16.13 -19.38
N CYS A 291 3.12 15.92 -18.73
CA CYS A 291 1.84 16.48 -19.11
C CYS A 291 1.08 16.95 -17.86
N THR A 292 -0.06 17.61 -18.08
CA THR A 292 -0.97 17.97 -16.99
C THR A 292 -2.21 17.09 -17.07
N VAL A 293 -2.45 16.29 -16.03
CA VAL A 293 -3.62 15.42 -15.92
C VAL A 293 -4.65 16.05 -14.97
N SER A 294 -5.90 16.08 -15.40
CA SER A 294 -7.02 16.50 -14.57
C SER A 294 -7.46 15.37 -13.64
N THR A 295 -7.55 15.66 -12.34
CA THR A 295 -8.05 14.75 -11.31
C THR A 295 -9.18 15.42 -10.52
N LYS A 296 -9.99 14.64 -9.80
CA LYS A 296 -11.04 15.18 -8.91
C LYS A 296 -10.51 16.04 -7.76
N HIS A 297 -9.20 15.99 -7.48
CA HIS A 297 -8.55 16.78 -6.44
C HIS A 297 -7.89 18.06 -6.97
N GLY A 298 -7.74 18.17 -8.29
CA GLY A 298 -7.05 19.27 -8.98
C GLY A 298 -6.20 18.79 -10.15
N MET A 299 -5.45 19.70 -10.74
CA MET A 299 -4.53 19.39 -11.84
C MET A 299 -3.20 18.87 -11.28
N VAL A 300 -2.63 17.84 -11.92
CA VAL A 300 -1.32 17.26 -11.56
C VAL A 300 -0.37 17.34 -12.74
N LYS A 301 0.83 17.88 -12.54
CA LYS A 301 1.92 17.84 -13.51
C LYS A 301 2.79 16.60 -13.33
N THR A 302 3.07 15.87 -14.41
CA THR A 302 3.80 14.59 -14.34
C THR A 302 5.32 14.73 -14.50
N ASP A 303 5.84 15.93 -14.77
CA ASP A 303 7.23 16.24 -15.12
C ASP A 303 8.29 15.66 -14.17
N HIS A 304 7.94 15.46 -12.90
CA HIS A 304 8.86 15.02 -11.86
C HIS A 304 8.46 13.69 -11.18
N ILE A 305 7.42 13.03 -11.69
CA ILE A 305 7.04 11.68 -11.29
C ILE A 305 8.11 10.69 -11.77
N LEU A 306 8.49 9.75 -10.90
CA LEU A 306 9.46 8.72 -11.23
C LEU A 306 8.71 7.52 -11.77
N PHE A 307 9.03 7.13 -13.01
CA PHE A 307 8.51 5.92 -13.61
C PHE A 307 9.53 4.78 -13.45
N ILE A 308 9.06 3.64 -12.96
CA ILE A 308 9.80 2.39 -12.90
C ILE A 308 9.01 1.38 -13.74
N ALA A 309 9.52 1.08 -14.93
CA ALA A 309 9.00 0.04 -15.77
C ALA A 309 9.65 -1.31 -15.44
N SER A 310 8.92 -2.39 -15.61
CA SER A 310 9.36 -3.76 -15.38
C SER A 310 8.91 -4.66 -16.52
N GLY A 311 9.74 -5.61 -16.90
CA GLY A 311 9.38 -6.65 -17.86
C GLY A 311 10.26 -7.88 -17.73
N ALA A 312 9.77 -9.01 -18.24
CA ALA A 312 10.58 -10.23 -18.33
C ALA A 312 11.49 -10.20 -19.55
N PHE A 313 10.99 -9.66 -20.67
CA PHE A 313 11.72 -9.56 -21.94
C PHE A 313 12.22 -10.93 -22.44
N HIS A 314 11.43 -12.00 -22.22
CA HIS A 314 11.72 -13.34 -22.74
C HIS A 314 11.40 -13.45 -24.25
N LEU A 315 10.34 -12.76 -24.69
CA LEU A 315 9.81 -12.83 -26.07
C LEU A 315 9.97 -11.51 -26.84
N SER A 316 10.55 -10.50 -26.20
CA SER A 316 10.82 -9.18 -26.74
C SER A 316 12.07 -8.63 -26.08
N LYS A 317 12.67 -7.61 -26.68
CA LYS A 317 13.84 -6.92 -26.17
C LYS A 317 13.48 -5.48 -25.80
N PRO A 318 14.23 -4.84 -24.89
CA PRO A 318 14.07 -3.40 -24.62
C PRO A 318 14.18 -2.52 -25.88
N SER A 319 14.90 -2.99 -26.92
CA SER A 319 14.99 -2.32 -28.22
C SER A 319 13.68 -2.30 -29.02
N ASP A 320 12.72 -3.15 -28.67
CA ASP A 320 11.43 -3.29 -29.35
C ASP A 320 10.37 -2.33 -28.78
N LEU A 321 10.74 -1.54 -27.76
CA LEU A 321 9.97 -0.37 -27.34
C LEU A 321 10.11 0.75 -28.37
N ILE A 322 9.11 1.63 -28.47
CA ILE A 322 9.20 2.79 -29.35
C ILE A 322 10.42 3.67 -28.96
N PRO A 323 11.17 4.23 -29.94
CA PRO A 323 12.40 4.98 -29.67
C PRO A 323 12.23 6.12 -28.64
N GLU A 324 11.08 6.78 -28.68
CA GLU A 324 10.73 7.88 -27.78
C GLU A 324 10.68 7.41 -26.32
N LEU A 325 10.03 6.28 -26.06
CA LEU A 325 9.90 5.71 -24.72
C LEU A 325 11.25 5.15 -24.22
N GLN A 326 12.07 4.59 -25.11
CA GLN A 326 13.44 4.18 -24.77
C GLN A 326 14.29 5.36 -24.27
N GLY A 327 14.18 6.52 -24.93
CA GLY A 327 14.89 7.74 -24.52
C GLY A 327 14.46 8.24 -23.12
N ARG A 328 13.22 7.92 -22.71
CA ARG A 328 12.67 8.29 -21.41
C ARG A 328 12.94 7.27 -20.30
N LEU A 329 13.55 6.12 -20.60
CA LEU A 329 13.94 5.07 -19.65
C LEU A 329 15.48 4.88 -19.63
N PRO A 330 16.26 5.90 -19.18
CA PRO A 330 17.71 5.91 -19.32
C PRO A 330 18.43 4.92 -18.39
N ILE A 331 17.87 4.59 -17.22
CA ILE A 331 18.47 3.62 -16.31
C ILE A 331 17.93 2.25 -16.67
N ARG A 332 18.79 1.37 -17.18
CA ARG A 332 18.46 -0.04 -17.44
C ARG A 332 19.17 -0.91 -16.43
N VAL A 333 18.43 -1.80 -15.78
CA VAL A 333 19.00 -2.70 -14.78
C VAL A 333 18.42 -4.10 -14.90
N GLU A 334 19.31 -5.08 -14.88
CA GLU A 334 18.95 -6.49 -14.92
C GLU A 334 18.89 -7.07 -13.50
N LEU A 335 17.88 -7.90 -13.27
CA LEU A 335 17.67 -8.66 -12.04
C LEU A 335 17.86 -10.14 -12.35
N SER A 336 18.64 -10.80 -11.49
CA SER A 336 19.00 -12.20 -11.65
C SER A 336 17.89 -13.12 -11.14
N ALA A 337 17.78 -14.32 -11.73
CA ALA A 337 16.99 -15.40 -11.17
C ALA A 337 17.49 -15.74 -9.74
N LEU A 338 16.57 -16.20 -8.89
CA LEU A 338 16.87 -16.53 -7.50
C LEU A 338 17.33 -18.00 -7.39
N SER A 339 18.38 -18.21 -6.61
CA SER A 339 18.90 -19.54 -6.28
C SER A 339 18.14 -20.18 -5.11
N THR A 340 18.38 -21.47 -4.86
CA THR A 340 17.89 -22.15 -3.65
C THR A 340 18.44 -21.49 -2.39
N GLU A 341 19.70 -21.06 -2.39
CA GLU A 341 20.29 -20.30 -1.29
C GLU A 341 19.57 -18.97 -1.08
N ASP A 342 19.20 -18.26 -2.14
CA ASP A 342 18.40 -17.04 -2.00
C ASP A 342 17.03 -17.31 -1.39
N PHE A 343 16.38 -18.43 -1.73
CA PHE A 343 15.11 -18.83 -1.11
C PHE A 343 15.24 -19.12 0.38
N VAL A 344 16.30 -19.81 0.82
CA VAL A 344 16.59 -19.99 2.25
C VAL A 344 16.69 -18.64 2.94
N ARG A 345 17.46 -17.72 2.36
CA ARG A 345 17.63 -16.37 2.92
C ARG A 345 16.32 -15.59 2.95
N ILE A 346 15.49 -15.68 1.90
CA ILE A 346 14.16 -15.02 1.84
C ILE A 346 13.23 -15.52 2.96
N LEU A 347 13.35 -16.80 3.34
CA LEU A 347 12.55 -17.37 4.41
C LEU A 347 12.99 -16.91 5.81
N THR A 348 14.20 -16.37 6.00
CA THR A 348 14.77 -16.12 7.35
C THR A 348 15.32 -14.73 7.60
N GLU A 349 15.86 -14.05 6.59
CA GLU A 349 16.57 -12.78 6.75
C GLU A 349 15.68 -11.52 6.64
N PRO A 350 14.70 -11.44 5.73
CA PRO A 350 13.86 -10.24 5.63
C PRO A 350 13.02 -9.99 6.87
N ASP A 351 12.86 -8.73 7.26
CA ASP A 351 11.90 -8.34 8.31
C ASP A 351 10.49 -8.78 7.91
N ALA A 352 9.78 -9.45 8.82
CA ALA A 352 8.51 -10.10 8.56
C ALA A 352 8.60 -11.12 7.40
N SER A 353 9.62 -11.99 7.45
CA SER A 353 9.74 -13.14 6.54
C SER A 353 8.55 -14.10 6.68
N LEU A 354 8.36 -15.02 5.72
CA LEU A 354 7.25 -15.97 5.78
C LEU A 354 7.30 -16.84 7.05
N THR A 355 8.47 -17.28 7.46
CA THR A 355 8.61 -18.08 8.68
C THR A 355 8.19 -17.27 9.91
N GLU A 356 8.67 -16.03 10.05
CA GLU A 356 8.30 -15.13 11.14
C GLU A 356 6.79 -14.84 11.17
N GLN A 357 6.17 -14.60 10.00
CA GLN A 357 4.73 -14.40 9.88
C GLN A 357 3.95 -15.62 10.38
N TYR A 358 4.30 -16.84 9.95
CA TYR A 358 3.62 -18.05 10.39
C TYR A 358 3.86 -18.37 11.87
N GLN A 359 5.06 -18.09 12.39
CA GLN A 359 5.34 -18.21 13.82
C GLN A 359 4.45 -17.28 14.65
N ALA A 360 4.32 -16.01 14.21
CA ALA A 360 3.46 -15.05 14.87
C ALA A 360 1.97 -15.44 14.80
N LEU A 361 1.50 -15.91 13.64
CA LEU A 361 0.12 -16.36 13.45
C LEU A 361 -0.21 -17.56 14.34
N MET A 362 0.63 -18.60 14.35
CA MET A 362 0.42 -19.77 15.20
C MET A 362 0.53 -19.44 16.69
N GLY A 363 1.38 -18.47 17.04
CA GLY A 363 1.49 -17.94 18.40
C GLY A 363 0.19 -17.36 18.94
N THR A 364 -0.72 -16.87 18.08
CA THR A 364 -2.04 -16.36 18.51
C THR A 364 -2.94 -17.45 19.10
N GLU A 365 -2.75 -18.71 18.67
CA GLU A 365 -3.44 -19.91 19.17
C GLU A 365 -2.61 -20.63 20.27
N GLY A 366 -1.53 -20.01 20.75
CA GLY A 366 -0.64 -20.59 21.75
C GLY A 366 0.21 -21.76 21.25
N VAL A 367 0.40 -21.89 19.94
CA VAL A 367 1.25 -22.90 19.31
C VAL A 367 2.60 -22.29 18.97
N ALA A 368 3.69 -22.87 19.50
CA ALA A 368 5.05 -22.45 19.14
C ALA A 368 5.52 -23.21 17.89
N LEU A 369 5.72 -22.51 16.79
CA LEU A 369 6.25 -23.10 15.54
C LEU A 369 7.75 -22.84 15.44
N GLU A 370 8.56 -23.87 15.26
CA GLU A 370 10.03 -23.75 15.19
C GLU A 370 10.56 -24.35 13.89
N PHE A 371 11.11 -23.50 13.02
CA PHE A 371 11.74 -23.95 11.79
C PHE A 371 13.22 -24.26 12.03
N THR A 372 13.61 -25.48 11.73
CA THR A 372 15.02 -25.90 11.77
C THR A 372 15.74 -25.49 10.48
N ALA A 373 17.08 -25.39 10.52
CA ALA A 373 17.86 -24.98 9.36
C ALA A 373 17.73 -25.95 8.17
N ASP A 374 17.66 -27.25 8.45
CA ASP A 374 17.43 -28.30 7.44
C ASP A 374 15.99 -28.29 6.91
N GLY A 375 14.99 -28.02 7.77
CA GLY A 375 13.61 -27.81 7.33
C GLY A 375 13.48 -26.63 6.36
N ILE A 376 14.07 -25.48 6.68
CA ILE A 376 14.07 -24.28 5.81
C ILE A 376 14.75 -24.58 4.48
N LYS A 377 15.92 -25.23 4.53
CA LYS A 377 16.62 -25.64 3.31
C LYS A 377 15.76 -26.55 2.45
N ARG A 378 15.05 -27.51 3.06
CA ARG A 378 14.19 -28.43 2.33
C ARG A 378 12.99 -27.74 1.67
N ILE A 379 12.39 -26.76 2.36
CA ILE A 379 11.32 -25.92 1.79
C ILE A 379 11.81 -25.18 0.55
N ALA A 380 12.99 -24.56 0.64
CA ALA A 380 13.61 -23.84 -0.46
C ALA A 380 13.93 -24.76 -1.66
N GLU A 381 14.45 -25.96 -1.41
CA GLU A 381 14.71 -26.97 -2.44
C GLU A 381 13.44 -27.40 -3.17
N ILE A 382 12.36 -27.70 -2.44
CA ILE A 382 11.07 -28.08 -3.03
C ILE A 382 10.51 -26.93 -3.88
N ALA A 383 10.50 -25.70 -3.36
CA ALA A 383 10.01 -24.55 -4.13
C ALA A 383 10.82 -24.32 -5.41
N TRP A 384 12.14 -24.50 -5.36
CA TRP A 384 13.01 -24.41 -6.53
C TRP A 384 12.74 -25.53 -7.53
N GLN A 385 12.63 -26.78 -7.06
CA GLN A 385 12.35 -27.95 -7.89
C GLN A 385 11.00 -27.82 -8.62
N VAL A 386 9.96 -27.34 -7.93
CA VAL A 386 8.65 -27.09 -8.54
C VAL A 386 8.73 -26.03 -9.63
N ASN A 387 9.48 -24.96 -9.41
CA ASN A 387 9.68 -23.91 -10.43
C ASN A 387 10.42 -24.43 -11.67
N GLU A 388 11.35 -25.38 -11.52
CA GLU A 388 12.07 -26.00 -12.64
C GLU A 388 11.19 -26.99 -13.43
N LYS A 389 10.37 -27.79 -12.74
CA LYS A 389 9.50 -28.79 -13.38
C LYS A 389 8.25 -28.22 -14.03
N THR A 390 7.74 -27.09 -13.50
CA THR A 390 6.47 -26.51 -13.93
C THR A 390 6.66 -25.10 -14.50
N GLU A 391 5.84 -24.13 -14.08
CA GLU A 391 6.00 -22.73 -14.43
C GLU A 391 6.82 -22.02 -13.36
N ASN A 392 7.92 -21.38 -13.75
CA ASN A 392 8.75 -20.64 -12.80
C ASN A 392 8.08 -19.32 -12.43
N ILE A 393 7.52 -19.27 -11.21
CA ILE A 393 6.91 -18.06 -10.62
C ILE A 393 7.85 -17.36 -9.62
N GLY A 394 9.12 -17.78 -9.55
CA GLY A 394 10.15 -17.26 -8.68
C GLY A 394 9.83 -17.46 -7.19
N ALA A 395 10.17 -16.47 -6.35
CA ALA A 395 9.96 -16.53 -4.90
C ALA A 395 8.47 -16.65 -4.49
N ARG A 396 7.52 -16.36 -5.40
CA ARG A 396 6.08 -16.53 -5.13
C ARG A 396 5.74 -17.98 -4.79
N ARG A 397 6.51 -18.94 -5.31
CA ARG A 397 6.34 -20.37 -5.01
C ARG A 397 6.47 -20.70 -3.53
N LEU A 398 7.27 -19.93 -2.78
CA LEU A 398 7.42 -20.13 -1.34
C LEU A 398 6.10 -19.97 -0.59
N HIS A 399 5.17 -19.13 -1.09
CA HIS A 399 3.87 -18.95 -0.44
C HIS A 399 3.01 -20.20 -0.52
N THR A 400 2.83 -20.77 -1.72
CA THR A 400 1.99 -21.97 -1.91
C THR A 400 2.60 -23.19 -1.23
N VAL A 401 3.92 -23.33 -1.29
CA VAL A 401 4.66 -24.37 -0.57
C VAL A 401 4.47 -24.26 0.95
N MET A 402 4.60 -23.05 1.53
CA MET A 402 4.43 -22.83 2.97
C MET A 402 2.98 -23.04 3.42
N GLU A 403 2.00 -22.56 2.66
CA GLU A 403 0.59 -22.74 2.98
C GLU A 403 0.24 -24.23 3.04
N ARG A 404 0.65 -24.99 2.01
CA ARG A 404 0.41 -26.43 1.95
C ARG A 404 1.15 -27.20 3.06
N LEU A 405 2.37 -26.79 3.39
CA LEU A 405 3.17 -27.41 4.46
C LEU A 405 2.51 -27.29 5.84
N LEU A 406 1.85 -26.17 6.10
CA LEU A 406 1.31 -25.81 7.41
C LEU A 406 -0.21 -26.01 7.51
N GLU A 407 -0.88 -26.43 6.44
CA GLU A 407 -2.34 -26.59 6.38
C GLU A 407 -2.90 -27.39 7.56
N GLU A 408 -2.35 -28.58 7.84
CA GLU A 408 -2.82 -29.45 8.94
C GLU A 408 -2.60 -28.80 10.31
N VAL A 409 -1.43 -28.18 10.52
CA VAL A 409 -1.10 -27.52 11.78
C VAL A 409 -1.96 -26.29 12.00
N SER A 410 -2.18 -25.51 10.94
CA SER A 410 -3.05 -24.34 10.96
C SER A 410 -4.48 -24.71 11.29
N PHE A 411 -5.00 -25.79 10.70
CA PHE A 411 -6.34 -26.31 10.99
C PHE A 411 -6.48 -26.83 12.42
N MET A 412 -5.47 -27.55 12.92
CA MET A 412 -5.48 -28.16 14.24
C MET A 412 -4.97 -27.23 15.36
N ALA A 413 -4.55 -26.01 15.04
CA ALA A 413 -3.92 -25.07 15.98
C ALA A 413 -4.70 -24.89 17.30
N PRO A 414 -6.05 -24.74 17.32
CA PRO A 414 -6.80 -24.60 18.58
C PRO A 414 -6.68 -25.81 19.50
N THR A 415 -6.41 -27.00 18.95
CA THR A 415 -6.21 -28.24 19.72
C THR A 415 -4.77 -28.44 20.18
N TYR A 416 -3.84 -27.70 19.60
CA TYR A 416 -2.40 -27.78 19.88
C TYR A 416 -1.90 -26.68 20.81
N ALA A 417 -2.80 -25.87 21.39
CA ALA A 417 -2.44 -24.85 22.36
C ALA A 417 -1.48 -25.36 23.46
N GLY A 418 -0.37 -24.66 23.64
CA GLY A 418 0.70 -25.01 24.58
C GLY A 418 1.73 -26.02 24.05
N ARG A 419 1.65 -26.44 22.78
CA ARG A 419 2.63 -27.32 22.14
C ARG A 419 3.65 -26.55 21.31
N THR A 420 4.83 -27.15 21.19
CA THR A 420 5.85 -26.74 20.21
C THR A 420 5.86 -27.73 19.04
N ILE A 421 5.79 -27.22 17.82
CA ILE A 421 5.83 -27.98 16.58
C ILE A 421 7.13 -27.62 15.84
N GLY A 422 8.01 -28.61 15.73
CA GLY A 422 9.25 -28.50 14.96
C GLY A 422 8.99 -28.80 13.49
N VAL A 423 9.44 -27.90 12.61
CA VAL A 423 9.45 -28.07 11.16
C VAL A 423 10.87 -28.41 10.73
N ASP A 424 11.15 -29.71 10.64
CA ASP A 424 12.41 -30.29 10.16
C ASP A 424 12.28 -30.86 8.74
N ALA A 425 13.39 -31.35 8.19
CA ALA A 425 13.39 -31.91 6.84
C ALA A 425 12.40 -33.08 6.69
N ASP A 426 12.24 -33.91 7.73
CA ASP A 426 11.33 -35.06 7.72
C ASP A 426 9.87 -34.61 7.72
N TYR A 427 9.52 -33.60 8.52
CA TYR A 427 8.22 -32.96 8.52
C TYR A 427 7.89 -32.41 7.13
N VAL A 428 8.85 -31.73 6.49
CA VAL A 428 8.67 -31.17 5.15
C VAL A 428 8.46 -32.29 4.11
N ASN A 429 9.28 -33.34 4.13
CA ASN A 429 9.17 -34.47 3.22
C ASN A 429 7.85 -35.23 3.37
N ARG A 430 7.38 -35.43 4.61
CA ARG A 430 6.11 -36.12 4.86
C ARG A 430 4.91 -35.37 4.28
N ASN A 431 4.93 -34.03 4.34
CA ASN A 431 3.81 -33.20 3.91
C ASN A 431 3.87 -32.81 2.43
N LEU A 432 5.06 -32.70 1.84
CA LEU A 432 5.27 -32.17 0.49
C LEU A 432 6.00 -33.12 -0.48
N GLY A 433 6.59 -34.21 0.02
CA GLY A 433 7.48 -35.07 -0.77
C GLY A 433 6.81 -35.65 -2.01
N GLU A 434 5.66 -36.33 -1.85
CA GLU A 434 4.91 -36.92 -2.96
C GLU A 434 4.40 -35.85 -3.94
N LEU A 435 3.97 -34.70 -3.41
CA LEU A 435 3.45 -33.59 -4.21
C LEU A 435 4.52 -33.00 -5.13
N ALA A 436 5.77 -32.87 -4.68
CA ALA A 436 6.86 -32.31 -5.46
C ALA A 436 7.39 -33.26 -6.57
N GLU A 437 7.08 -34.55 -6.48
CA GLU A 437 7.47 -35.53 -7.49
C GLU A 437 6.48 -35.61 -8.65
N ASP A 438 5.18 -35.49 -8.38
CA ASP A 438 4.10 -35.55 -9.36
C ASP A 438 3.81 -34.18 -10.00
N GLU A 439 4.16 -34.03 -11.29
CA GLU A 439 3.97 -32.78 -12.03
C GLU A 439 2.50 -32.37 -12.20
N ASP A 440 1.59 -33.34 -12.33
CA ASP A 440 0.17 -33.05 -12.53
C ASP A 440 -0.43 -32.52 -11.22
N LEU A 441 -0.18 -33.19 -10.10
CA LEU A 441 -0.61 -32.71 -8.78
C LEU A 441 0.01 -31.37 -8.43
N THR A 442 1.30 -31.18 -8.74
CA THR A 442 2.01 -29.93 -8.51
C THR A 442 1.28 -28.76 -9.19
N ARG A 443 0.90 -28.88 -10.46
CA ARG A 443 0.24 -27.78 -11.21
C ARG A 443 -1.10 -27.34 -10.63
N TYR A 444 -1.80 -28.22 -9.91
CA TYR A 444 -3.09 -27.90 -9.29
C TYR A 444 -2.98 -27.44 -7.84
N ILE A 445 -1.96 -27.90 -7.10
CA ILE A 445 -1.87 -27.70 -5.65
C ILE A 445 -0.80 -26.67 -5.28
N LEU A 446 0.31 -26.59 -6.00
CA LEU A 446 1.48 -25.79 -5.67
C LEU A 446 1.76 -24.73 -6.71
#